data_AF-A0A928PGR0-F1
#
_entry.id   AF-A0A928PGR0-F1
#
_cell.length_a   1.000
_cell.length_b   1.000
_cell.length_c   1.000
_cell.angle_alpha   90.00
_cell.angle_beta   90.00
_cell.angle_gamma   90.00
#
_symmetry.space_group_name_H-M   'P 1'
#
loop_
_entity.id
_entity.type
_entity.pdbx_description
1 polymer ?
#
loop_
_entity_poly.entity_id
_entity_poly.type
_entity_poly.pdbx_seq_one_letter_code
_entity_poly.pdbx_strand_id
1 'polypeptide(L)'
;MKDYKFNFKVLIGPGLVWAAGLVLVLLYAPKTVYMNGMVGLGFLLLCLGTLWALYALYREYSKTGKEWPFFLERFFPNYPVVEDKNDLTRRLSAFRKSYSDFLSSGREEENSTLQSYASQLMWHSTALQKKRLSKNRLTLEMDSERRAYTDPKTCVRVNKYFDGRYNVRDIYEEISALRTIKRGGKIVGRIRDSEVAHFTLLSANQVGPDAIVCPNCGNKTSRENLLDGCDYCGTKFTVEDMEDRIDSFGLRRDFRTSATKKEAVKELLFPWTTLLVMLPLIYFGFIGAFAYMPDFNIFLRLVTGLFAASLLGLLGWSLKSIFLVLIAPLFLLVSASSKSIDRKMIYNRKKEEEQEKSMAEFVRTTDPLFSIQSFFGGIQNKLSAIHYAESPVEINAFSTNDLSSLIGRYRGVVDVDFMNITMDSYHADETLQVAGVSAELRLFRLRGDKIKEETEQVKMTLIKAADCKTQAVCGASVLTCRGCGASLSLMEGKTCAYCGRNLDLMAYDWVIADYTVL
;
A
#
# COMPACT_ATOMS: atom_id res chain seq x y z
N MET A 1 -3.74 -3.82 -19.63
CA MET A 1 -2.90 -2.61 -19.67
C MET A 1 -3.61 -1.60 -20.55
N LYS A 2 -3.96 -0.40 -20.05
CA LYS A 2 -4.45 0.67 -20.93
C LYS A 2 -3.25 1.18 -21.72
N ASP A 3 -3.35 1.17 -23.05
CA ASP A 3 -2.29 1.59 -23.96
C ASP A 3 -2.14 3.13 -23.91
N TYR A 4 -1.44 3.62 -22.89
CA TYR A 4 -1.25 5.05 -22.68
C TYR A 4 -0.29 5.59 -23.75
N LYS A 5 -0.85 6.31 -24.72
CA LYS A 5 -0.06 7.07 -25.70
C LYS A 5 0.75 8.16 -25.00
N PHE A 6 2.05 8.21 -25.31
CA PHE A 6 2.97 9.21 -24.77
C PHE A 6 2.54 10.62 -25.19
N ASN A 7 2.26 11.50 -24.22
CA ASN A 7 1.76 12.83 -24.53
C ASN A 7 2.89 13.87 -24.61
N PHE A 8 3.37 14.14 -25.83
CA PHE A 8 4.37 15.19 -26.07
C PHE A 8 3.89 16.61 -25.73
N LYS A 9 2.58 16.86 -25.58
CA LYS A 9 2.06 18.18 -25.22
C LYS A 9 2.51 18.66 -23.84
N VAL A 10 2.98 17.74 -22.98
CA VAL A 10 3.52 18.08 -21.65
C VAL A 10 4.78 18.98 -21.77
N LEU A 11 5.48 18.95 -22.91
CA LEU A 11 6.67 19.79 -23.17
C LEU A 11 6.36 21.22 -23.62
N ILE A 12 5.10 21.56 -23.93
CA ILE A 12 4.73 22.91 -24.42
C ILE A 12 5.05 23.97 -23.37
N GLY A 13 4.62 23.76 -22.11
CA GLY A 13 4.90 24.69 -21.01
C GLY A 13 6.40 24.92 -20.77
N PRO A 14 7.20 23.86 -20.56
CA PRO A 14 8.66 23.97 -20.46
C PRO A 14 9.30 24.65 -21.67
N GLY A 15 8.85 24.34 -22.88
CA GLY A 15 9.34 24.95 -24.12
C GLY A 15 9.08 26.45 -24.20
N LEU A 16 7.90 26.91 -23.76
CA LEU A 16 7.57 28.35 -23.71
C LEU A 16 8.46 29.10 -22.71
N VAL A 17 8.71 28.53 -21.53
CA VAL A 17 9.60 29.13 -20.53
C VAL A 17 11.04 29.20 -21.04
N TRP A 18 11.51 28.13 -21.69
CA TRP A 18 12.83 28.11 -22.30
C TRP A 18 12.96 29.16 -23.42
N ALA A 19 11.96 29.26 -24.30
CA ALA A 19 11.93 30.25 -25.37
C ALA A 19 11.89 31.69 -24.84
N ALA A 20 11.11 31.95 -23.79
CA ALA A 20 11.07 33.27 -23.14
C ALA A 20 12.44 33.64 -22.56
N GLY A 21 13.12 32.69 -21.92
CA GLY A 21 14.49 32.86 -21.44
C GLY A 21 15.46 33.20 -22.58
N LEU A 22 15.40 32.47 -23.69
CA LEU A 22 16.23 32.72 -24.87
C LEU A 22 16.01 34.13 -25.44
N VAL A 23 14.74 34.54 -25.59
CA VAL A 23 14.37 35.87 -26.10
C VAL A 23 14.91 36.97 -25.19
N LEU A 24 14.80 36.83 -23.87
CA LEU A 24 15.34 37.80 -22.93
C LEU A 24 16.86 37.95 -23.05
N VAL A 25 17.59 36.82 -23.16
CA VAL A 25 19.04 36.88 -23.36
C VAL A 25 19.37 37.59 -24.68
N LEU A 26 18.76 37.20 -25.79
CA LEU A 26 19.08 37.76 -27.11
C LEU A 26 18.68 39.23 -27.26
N LEU A 27 17.64 39.72 -26.59
CA LEU A 27 17.20 41.12 -26.69
C LEU A 27 18.01 42.07 -25.80
N TYR A 28 18.40 41.62 -24.61
CA TYR A 28 18.98 42.50 -23.59
C TYR A 28 20.51 42.38 -23.50
N ALA A 29 21.09 41.23 -23.83
CA ALA A 29 22.54 41.05 -23.74
C ALA A 29 23.33 41.93 -24.73
N PRO A 30 22.92 42.12 -26.00
CA PRO A 30 23.64 43.00 -26.93
C PRO A 30 23.62 44.48 -26.51
N LYS A 31 22.68 44.88 -25.64
CA LYS A 31 22.49 46.26 -25.19
C LYS A 31 23.35 46.64 -23.98
N THR A 32 24.05 45.67 -23.38
CA THR A 32 24.79 45.89 -22.14
C THR A 32 26.13 45.19 -22.18
N VAL A 33 27.19 45.92 -21.84
CA VAL A 33 28.56 45.38 -21.73
C VAL A 33 28.69 44.38 -20.56
N TYR A 34 27.88 44.55 -19.52
CA TYR A 34 27.84 43.69 -18.34
C TYR A 34 26.52 42.92 -18.25
N MET A 35 26.52 41.78 -17.54
CA MET A 35 25.30 41.07 -17.19
C MET A 35 24.36 41.98 -16.38
N ASN A 36 23.24 42.38 -16.99
CA ASN A 36 22.16 43.05 -16.29
C ASN A 36 21.18 42.01 -15.70
N GLY A 37 20.29 42.45 -14.81
CA GLY A 37 19.31 41.56 -14.17
C GLY A 37 18.38 40.84 -15.15
N MET A 38 18.11 41.42 -16.33
CA MET A 38 17.24 40.84 -17.36
C MET A 38 17.92 39.68 -18.11
N VAL A 39 19.22 39.79 -18.39
CA VAL A 39 20.03 38.72 -18.97
C VAL A 39 20.19 37.58 -17.98
N GLY A 40 20.46 37.90 -16.70
CA GLY A 40 20.50 36.91 -15.62
C GLY A 40 19.17 36.16 -15.47
N LEU A 41 18.03 36.87 -15.53
CA LEU A 41 16.70 36.27 -15.53
C LEU A 41 16.49 35.36 -16.76
N GLY A 42 16.97 35.77 -17.93
CA GLY A 42 16.91 34.96 -19.15
C GLY A 42 17.62 33.61 -19.00
N PHE A 43 18.85 33.60 -18.49
CA PHE A 43 19.60 32.36 -18.21
C PHE A 43 18.95 31.49 -17.14
N LEU A 44 18.36 32.10 -16.10
CA LEU A 44 17.62 31.38 -15.07
C LEU A 44 16.40 30.68 -15.68
N LEU A 45 15.65 31.35 -16.55
CA LEU A 45 14.49 30.76 -17.24
C LEU A 45 14.88 29.63 -18.19
N LEU A 46 16.03 29.72 -18.86
CA LEU A 46 16.57 28.61 -19.67
C LEU A 46 16.86 27.37 -18.81
N CYS A 47 17.45 27.55 -17.64
CA CYS A 47 17.69 26.47 -16.69
C CYS A 47 16.37 25.88 -16.17
N LEU A 48 15.44 26.72 -15.71
CA LEU A 48 14.13 26.28 -15.21
C LEU A 48 13.33 25.54 -16.28
N GLY A 49 13.30 26.05 -17.52
CA GLY A 49 12.63 25.38 -18.64
C GLY A 49 13.20 23.99 -18.90
N THR A 50 14.52 23.83 -18.81
CA THR A 50 15.20 22.54 -19.00
C THR A 50 14.92 21.56 -17.87
N LEU A 51 15.01 22.01 -16.62
CA LEU A 51 14.67 21.19 -15.44
C LEU A 51 13.20 20.78 -15.45
N TRP A 52 12.31 21.71 -15.85
CA TRP A 52 10.89 21.43 -15.98
C TRP A 52 10.61 20.44 -17.11
N ALA A 53 11.31 20.54 -18.24
CA ALA A 53 11.21 19.56 -19.33
C ALA A 53 11.67 18.16 -18.89
N LEU A 54 12.79 18.06 -18.17
CA LEU A 54 13.27 16.79 -17.60
C LEU A 54 12.25 16.18 -16.63
N TYR A 55 11.67 16.98 -15.73
CA TYR A 55 10.65 16.52 -14.80
C TYR A 55 9.34 16.13 -15.50
N ALA A 56 8.94 16.88 -16.53
CA ALA A 56 7.79 16.58 -17.38
C ALA A 56 7.95 15.22 -18.09
N LEU A 57 9.13 14.97 -18.67
CA LEU A 57 9.46 13.69 -19.30
C LEU A 57 9.46 12.56 -18.27
N TYR A 58 10.12 12.73 -17.12
CA TYR A 58 10.10 11.77 -16.02
C TYR A 58 8.66 11.37 -15.64
N ARG A 59 7.78 12.36 -15.45
CA ARG A 59 6.38 12.12 -15.08
C ARG A 59 5.62 11.34 -16.15
N GLU A 60 5.87 11.63 -17.43
CA GLU A 60 5.16 10.98 -18.54
C GLU A 60 5.68 9.54 -18.79
N TYR A 61 7.01 9.32 -18.71
CA TYR A 61 7.60 7.98 -18.77
C TYR A 61 7.17 7.11 -17.59
N SER A 62 7.17 7.68 -16.37
CA SER A 62 6.68 6.97 -15.17
C SER A 62 5.21 6.57 -15.26
N LYS A 63 4.38 7.35 -15.97
CA LYS A 63 2.95 7.09 -16.18
C LYS A 63 2.69 6.05 -17.27
N THR A 64 3.47 6.08 -18.34
CA THR A 64 3.30 5.19 -19.51
C THR A 64 3.92 3.81 -19.29
N GLY A 65 4.83 3.67 -18.31
CA GLY A 65 5.48 2.39 -18.01
C GLY A 65 6.47 1.92 -19.07
N LYS A 66 6.83 2.79 -20.03
CA LYS A 66 7.81 2.50 -21.08
C LYS A 66 9.23 2.47 -20.51
N GLU A 67 10.14 1.77 -21.19
CA GLU A 67 11.58 1.83 -20.89
C GLU A 67 12.08 3.27 -20.92
N TRP A 68 12.88 3.62 -19.91
CA TRP A 68 13.39 4.97 -19.77
C TRP A 68 14.61 5.17 -20.69
N PRO A 69 14.72 6.33 -21.33
CA PRO A 69 15.98 6.70 -21.97
C PRO A 69 17.07 6.90 -20.92
N PHE A 70 18.32 6.57 -21.28
CA PHE A 70 19.48 6.57 -20.39
C PHE A 70 19.65 7.85 -19.56
N PHE A 71 19.28 9.02 -20.11
CA PHE A 71 19.43 10.30 -19.43
C PHE A 71 18.44 10.46 -18.27
N LEU A 72 17.23 9.89 -18.36
CA LEU A 72 16.26 9.96 -17.25
C LEU A 72 16.70 9.06 -16.09
N GLU A 73 17.22 7.87 -16.38
CA GLU A 73 17.78 6.96 -15.37
C GLU A 73 18.94 7.59 -14.60
N ARG A 74 19.68 8.51 -15.24
CA ARG A 74 20.76 9.25 -14.60
C ARG A 74 20.27 10.28 -13.59
N PHE A 75 19.07 10.83 -13.74
CA PHE A 75 18.55 11.93 -12.90
C PHE A 75 17.38 11.53 -12.01
N PHE A 76 16.72 10.40 -12.24
CA PHE A 76 15.56 9.99 -11.46
C PHE A 76 15.69 8.52 -11.03
N PRO A 77 15.17 8.15 -9.84
CA PRO A 77 15.26 6.77 -9.41
C PRO A 77 14.30 5.94 -10.26
N ASN A 78 14.85 4.97 -11.00
CA ASN A 78 14.05 4.07 -11.81
C ASN A 78 13.61 2.87 -10.97
N TYR A 79 12.32 2.79 -10.68
CA TYR A 79 11.70 1.62 -10.06
C TYR A 79 10.87 0.90 -11.11
N PRO A 80 11.44 -0.08 -11.83
CA PRO A 80 10.77 -0.70 -12.95
C PRO A 80 9.51 -1.44 -12.50
N VAL A 81 8.51 -1.50 -13.39
CA VAL A 81 7.36 -2.38 -13.22
C VAL A 81 7.83 -3.81 -13.42
N VAL A 82 7.47 -4.70 -12.50
CA VAL A 82 7.85 -6.12 -12.57
C VAL A 82 6.64 -6.95 -12.97
N GLU A 83 6.70 -7.59 -14.12
CA GLU A 83 5.65 -8.49 -14.61
C GLU A 83 5.45 -9.73 -13.72
N ASP A 84 4.28 -10.36 -13.83
CA ASP A 84 3.95 -11.59 -13.13
C ASP A 84 4.78 -12.76 -13.68
N LYS A 85 5.69 -13.31 -12.85
CA LYS A 85 6.61 -14.39 -13.27
C LYS A 85 6.08 -15.78 -12.96
N ASN A 86 5.32 -15.92 -11.87
CA ASN A 86 4.82 -17.20 -11.37
C ASN A 86 3.34 -17.12 -11.00
N ASP A 87 2.74 -18.28 -10.70
CA ASP A 87 1.32 -18.38 -10.38
C ASP A 87 0.94 -17.52 -9.16
N LEU A 88 1.79 -17.50 -8.12
CA LEU A 88 1.59 -16.66 -6.95
C LEU A 88 1.49 -15.17 -7.32
N THR A 89 2.45 -14.63 -8.08
CA THR A 89 2.45 -13.22 -8.49
C THR A 89 1.22 -12.86 -9.32
N ARG A 90 0.79 -13.77 -10.20
CA ARG A 90 -0.42 -13.62 -11.00
C ARG A 90 -1.67 -13.58 -10.13
N ARG A 91 -1.75 -14.46 -9.12
CA ARG A 91 -2.83 -14.51 -8.13
C ARG A 91 -2.90 -13.23 -7.29
N LEU A 92 -1.78 -12.71 -6.81
CA LEU A 92 -1.74 -11.45 -6.05
C LEU A 92 -2.18 -10.25 -6.90
N SER A 93 -1.75 -10.18 -8.16
CA SER A 93 -2.19 -9.16 -9.11
C SER A 93 -3.68 -9.28 -9.43
N ALA A 94 -4.18 -10.51 -9.64
CA ALA A 94 -5.59 -10.77 -9.91
C ALA A 94 -6.49 -10.41 -8.71
N PHE A 95 -6.07 -10.76 -7.49
CA PHE A 95 -6.77 -10.35 -6.27
C PHE A 95 -6.86 -8.83 -6.15
N ARG A 96 -5.75 -8.09 -6.29
CA ARG A 96 -5.76 -6.61 -6.19
C ARG A 96 -6.69 -5.97 -7.21
N LYS A 97 -6.70 -6.51 -8.43
CA LYS A 97 -7.62 -6.06 -9.49
C LYS A 97 -9.07 -6.33 -9.08
N SER A 98 -9.37 -7.55 -8.66
CA SER A 98 -10.72 -7.95 -8.23
C SER A 98 -11.21 -7.14 -7.02
N TYR A 99 -10.33 -6.86 -6.05
CA TYR A 99 -10.58 -5.99 -4.91
C TYR A 99 -10.94 -4.56 -5.36
N SER A 100 -10.18 -3.98 -6.29
CA SER A 100 -10.49 -2.66 -6.87
C SER A 100 -11.81 -2.65 -7.66
N ASP A 101 -12.06 -3.67 -8.48
CA ASP A 101 -13.28 -3.79 -9.27
C ASP A 101 -14.51 -3.89 -8.33
N PHE A 102 -14.40 -4.66 -7.25
CA PHE A 102 -15.45 -4.82 -6.25
C PHE A 102 -15.79 -3.51 -5.53
N LEU A 103 -14.79 -2.72 -5.10
CA LEU A 103 -14.99 -1.44 -4.38
C LEU A 103 -15.35 -0.26 -5.30
N SER A 104 -15.02 -0.35 -6.59
CA SER A 104 -15.31 0.69 -7.57
C SER A 104 -16.69 0.55 -8.20
N SER A 105 -17.26 -0.66 -8.19
CA SER A 105 -18.61 -0.93 -8.70
C SER A 105 -19.68 -0.30 -7.82
N GLY A 106 -20.66 0.34 -8.45
CA GLY A 106 -21.82 0.95 -7.78
C GLY A 106 -22.97 -0.01 -7.49
N ARG A 107 -22.80 -1.31 -7.74
CA ARG A 107 -23.82 -2.36 -7.57
C ARG A 107 -23.47 -3.26 -6.38
N GLU A 108 -24.48 -3.75 -5.68
CA GLU A 108 -24.32 -4.90 -4.78
C GLU A 108 -24.11 -6.13 -5.67
N GLU A 109 -22.90 -6.66 -5.72
CA GLU A 109 -22.57 -7.80 -6.56
C GLU A 109 -22.50 -9.05 -5.68
N GLU A 110 -23.60 -9.80 -5.69
CA GLU A 110 -23.57 -11.26 -5.47
C GLU A 110 -22.68 -11.88 -6.56
N ASN A 111 -21.88 -12.90 -6.22
CA ASN A 111 -20.93 -13.58 -7.13
C ASN A 111 -19.77 -12.70 -7.65
N SER A 112 -19.17 -11.88 -6.78
CA SER A 112 -18.00 -11.10 -7.18
C SER A 112 -16.77 -12.00 -7.38
N THR A 113 -15.94 -11.69 -8.38
CA THR A 113 -14.67 -12.43 -8.62
C THR A 113 -13.73 -12.40 -7.41
N LEU A 114 -13.97 -11.51 -6.44
CA LEU A 114 -13.17 -11.41 -5.21
C LEU A 114 -13.33 -12.66 -4.35
N GLN A 115 -14.52 -13.27 -4.37
CA GLN A 115 -14.80 -14.52 -3.66
C GLN A 115 -13.85 -15.64 -4.11
N SER A 116 -13.36 -15.65 -5.36
CA SER A 116 -12.41 -16.63 -5.90
C SER A 116 -10.98 -16.49 -5.34
N TYR A 117 -10.66 -15.36 -4.70
CA TYR A 117 -9.31 -15.06 -4.19
C TYR A 117 -9.27 -14.82 -2.68
N ALA A 118 -10.34 -14.29 -2.10
CA ALA A 118 -10.42 -13.91 -0.70
C ALA A 118 -10.91 -15.07 0.19
N SER A 119 -10.47 -15.08 1.45
CA SER A 119 -11.13 -15.85 2.51
C SER A 119 -12.51 -15.25 2.80
N GLN A 120 -13.38 -16.01 3.49
CA GLN A 120 -14.68 -15.51 3.91
C GLN A 120 -14.56 -14.24 4.77
N LEU A 121 -13.56 -14.19 5.64
CA LEU A 121 -13.32 -13.04 6.52
C LEU A 121 -12.83 -11.82 5.73
N MET A 122 -11.90 -11.99 4.80
CA MET A 122 -11.42 -10.91 3.92
C MET A 122 -12.55 -10.37 3.02
N TRP A 123 -13.40 -11.26 2.49
CA TRP A 123 -14.55 -10.84 1.71
C TRP A 123 -15.52 -10.01 2.55
N HIS A 124 -15.80 -10.44 3.78
CA HIS A 124 -16.70 -9.73 4.70
C HIS A 124 -16.21 -8.33 5.04
N SER A 125 -14.95 -8.18 5.43
CA SER A 125 -14.38 -6.87 5.77
C SER A 125 -14.46 -5.92 4.56
N THR A 126 -14.18 -6.43 3.36
CA THR A 126 -14.33 -5.68 2.11
C THR A 126 -15.79 -5.32 1.81
N ALA A 127 -16.74 -6.22 2.08
CA ALA A 127 -18.17 -5.98 1.87
C ALA A 127 -18.71 -4.86 2.81
N LEU A 128 -18.29 -4.85 4.08
CA LEU A 128 -18.62 -3.78 5.01
C LEU A 128 -18.04 -2.43 4.56
N GLN A 129 -16.79 -2.43 4.07
CA GLN A 129 -16.19 -1.24 3.48
C GLN A 129 -17.00 -0.74 2.28
N LYS A 130 -17.39 -1.63 1.37
CA LYS A 130 -18.22 -1.29 0.21
C LYS A 130 -19.56 -0.67 0.64
N LYS A 131 -20.23 -1.26 1.63
CA LYS A 131 -21.48 -0.72 2.20
C LYS A 131 -21.30 0.71 2.72
N ARG A 132 -20.21 0.96 3.47
CA ARG A 132 -19.83 2.30 3.97
C ARG A 132 -19.59 3.30 2.83
N LEU A 133 -18.88 2.88 1.79
CA LEU A 133 -18.63 3.72 0.60
C LEU A 133 -19.94 4.06 -0.12
N SER A 134 -20.76 3.05 -0.42
CA SER A 134 -22.06 3.21 -1.09
C SER A 134 -22.99 4.17 -0.35
N LYS A 135 -23.10 4.04 0.99
CA LYS A 135 -23.91 4.94 1.82
C LYS A 135 -23.45 6.40 1.72
N ASN A 136 -22.15 6.62 1.59
CA ASN A 136 -21.56 7.96 1.42
C ASN A 136 -21.50 8.42 -0.05
N ARG A 137 -22.11 7.65 -0.96
CA ARG A 137 -22.08 7.83 -2.43
C ARG A 137 -20.66 7.90 -2.98
N LEU A 138 -19.77 7.09 -2.40
CA LEU A 138 -18.37 7.00 -2.76
C LEU A 138 -18.08 5.71 -3.51
N THR A 139 -17.07 5.75 -4.37
CA THR A 139 -16.41 4.58 -4.93
C THR A 139 -14.90 4.70 -4.71
N LEU A 140 -14.22 3.56 -4.56
CA LEU A 140 -12.78 3.49 -4.38
C LEU A 140 -12.17 2.67 -5.51
N GLU A 141 -11.30 3.30 -6.30
CA GLU A 141 -10.51 2.64 -7.34
C GLU A 141 -9.06 2.54 -6.85
N MET A 142 -8.47 1.34 -6.89
CA MET A 142 -7.09 1.10 -6.50
C MET A 142 -6.27 0.69 -7.72
N ASP A 143 -5.58 1.67 -8.32
CA ASP A 143 -4.59 1.40 -9.35
C ASP A 143 -3.30 0.94 -8.68
N SER A 144 -2.90 -0.31 -8.87
CA SER A 144 -1.67 -0.84 -8.26
C SER A 144 -0.79 -1.58 -9.26
N GLU A 145 0.52 -1.39 -9.11
CA GLU A 145 1.55 -2.00 -9.95
C GLU A 145 2.67 -2.54 -9.06
N ARG A 146 3.19 -3.73 -9.38
CA ARG A 146 4.38 -4.27 -8.73
C ARG A 146 5.61 -3.48 -9.18
N ARG A 147 6.43 -3.09 -8.22
CA ARG A 147 7.67 -2.34 -8.44
C ARG A 147 8.85 -3.10 -7.84
N ALA A 148 10.03 -2.88 -8.40
CA ALA A 148 11.28 -3.27 -7.76
C ALA A 148 11.94 -2.02 -7.15
N TYR A 149 11.67 -1.77 -5.88
CA TYR A 149 12.38 -0.77 -5.09
C TYR A 149 13.72 -1.31 -4.60
N THR A 150 13.80 -2.62 -4.28
CA THR A 150 15.05 -3.28 -3.87
C THR A 150 15.77 -3.97 -5.02
N ASP A 151 15.27 -5.13 -5.43
CA ASP A 151 15.78 -5.94 -6.54
C ASP A 151 14.60 -6.63 -7.24
N PRO A 152 14.56 -6.71 -8.58
CA PRO A 152 13.55 -7.48 -9.32
C PRO A 152 13.37 -8.95 -8.90
N LYS A 153 14.36 -9.54 -8.21
CA LYS A 153 14.32 -10.90 -7.64
C LYS A 153 13.75 -10.93 -6.21
N THR A 154 13.85 -9.84 -5.46
CA THR A 154 13.40 -9.77 -4.06
C THR A 154 12.19 -8.87 -3.83
N CYS A 155 11.62 -8.30 -4.90
CA CYS A 155 10.40 -7.49 -4.85
C CYS A 155 9.17 -8.24 -4.29
N VAL A 156 9.20 -9.58 -4.27
CA VAL A 156 8.22 -10.42 -3.57
C VAL A 156 8.95 -11.31 -2.59
N ARG A 157 8.69 -11.11 -1.30
CA ARG A 157 9.24 -11.94 -0.22
C ARG A 157 8.13 -12.80 0.34
N VAL A 158 8.44 -14.08 0.56
CA VAL A 158 7.46 -15.06 1.04
C VAL A 158 8.08 -15.84 2.19
N ASN A 159 7.46 -15.74 3.36
CA ASN A 159 7.72 -16.60 4.50
C ASN A 159 6.68 -17.72 4.50
N LYS A 160 7.12 -18.96 4.57
CA LYS A 160 6.23 -20.13 4.59
C LYS A 160 6.39 -20.88 5.91
N TYR A 161 5.28 -21.21 6.54
CA TYR A 161 5.28 -22.08 7.70
C TYR A 161 3.92 -22.78 7.81
N PHE A 162 3.90 -23.93 8.47
CA PHE A 162 2.68 -24.63 8.83
C PHE A 162 2.30 -24.23 10.25
N ASP A 163 1.05 -23.82 10.44
CA ASP A 163 0.59 -23.34 11.74
C ASP A 163 -0.17 -24.40 12.55
N GLY A 164 -0.23 -25.63 12.05
CA GLY A 164 -1.02 -26.72 12.65
C GLY A 164 -2.34 -26.97 11.93
N ARG A 165 -2.83 -25.98 11.17
CA ARG A 165 -4.10 -26.04 10.43
C ARG A 165 -3.93 -25.70 8.94
N TYR A 166 -3.14 -24.67 8.64
CA TYR A 166 -2.89 -24.15 7.30
C TYR A 166 -1.39 -24.09 7.02
N ASN A 167 -1.06 -24.29 5.75
CA ASN A 167 0.18 -23.75 5.19
C ASN A 167 -0.01 -22.26 4.99
N VAL A 168 0.63 -21.47 5.85
CA VAL A 168 0.57 -20.02 5.79
C VAL A 168 1.71 -19.50 4.92
N ARG A 169 1.37 -18.63 3.98
CA ARG A 169 2.32 -17.82 3.22
C ARG A 169 2.12 -16.36 3.61
N ASP A 170 3.07 -15.84 4.37
CA ASP A 170 3.18 -14.43 4.71
C ASP A 170 4.02 -13.73 3.63
N ILE A 171 3.40 -12.80 2.91
CA ILE A 171 3.92 -12.24 1.65
C ILE A 171 4.04 -10.73 1.75
N TYR A 172 5.20 -10.23 1.35
CA TYR A 172 5.49 -8.81 1.21
C TYR A 172 5.83 -8.53 -0.25
N GLU A 173 4.98 -7.77 -0.91
CA GLU A 173 5.13 -7.36 -2.31
C GLU A 173 5.43 -5.87 -2.39
N GLU A 174 6.53 -5.49 -3.02
CA GLU A 174 6.86 -4.10 -3.32
C GLU A 174 5.92 -3.56 -4.41
N ILE A 175 5.14 -2.54 -4.08
CA ILE A 175 4.12 -2.01 -4.99
C ILE A 175 4.03 -0.48 -4.94
N SER A 176 3.54 0.07 -6.04
CA SER A 176 3.00 1.43 -6.10
C SER A 176 1.49 1.34 -6.25
N ALA A 177 0.74 1.85 -5.27
CA ALA A 177 -0.72 1.91 -5.27
C ALA A 177 -1.22 3.36 -5.19
N LEU A 178 -2.24 3.66 -5.99
CA LEU A 178 -3.01 4.90 -5.95
C LEU A 178 -4.48 4.55 -5.69
N ARG A 179 -4.95 4.85 -4.47
CA ARG A 179 -6.37 4.78 -4.14
C ARG A 179 -7.03 6.10 -4.49
N THR A 180 -7.95 6.08 -5.44
CA THR A 180 -8.75 7.24 -5.86
C THR A 180 -10.17 7.09 -5.36
N ILE A 181 -10.56 7.96 -4.42
CA ILE A 181 -11.92 7.98 -3.88
C ILE A 181 -12.72 9.02 -4.65
N LYS A 182 -13.85 8.60 -5.23
CA LYS A 182 -14.72 9.44 -6.05
C LYS A 182 -16.11 9.52 -5.43
N ARG A 183 -16.76 10.68 -5.58
CA ARG A 183 -18.18 10.91 -5.27
C ARG A 183 -18.88 11.35 -6.55
N GLY A 184 -19.79 10.53 -7.07
CA GLY A 184 -20.50 10.85 -8.32
C GLY A 184 -19.56 11.21 -9.49
N GLY A 185 -18.43 10.50 -9.60
CA GLY A 185 -17.39 10.75 -10.62
C GLY A 185 -16.38 11.86 -10.28
N LYS A 186 -16.67 12.75 -9.32
CA LYS A 186 -15.72 13.78 -8.85
C LYS A 186 -14.74 13.19 -7.85
N ILE A 187 -13.44 13.47 -8.02
CA ILE A 187 -12.40 13.00 -7.11
C ILE A 187 -12.46 13.79 -5.80
N VAL A 188 -12.64 13.09 -4.67
CA VAL A 188 -12.67 13.66 -3.31
C VAL A 188 -11.41 13.36 -2.52
N GLY A 189 -10.65 12.34 -2.92
CA GLY A 189 -9.39 11.97 -2.30
C GLY A 189 -8.49 11.15 -3.23
N ARG A 190 -7.18 11.30 -3.06
CA ARG A 190 -6.15 10.45 -3.65
C ARG A 190 -5.15 10.10 -2.57
N ILE A 191 -4.99 8.80 -2.32
CA ILE A 191 -4.04 8.28 -1.34
C ILE A 191 -2.98 7.52 -2.14
N ARG A 192 -1.71 7.87 -1.93
CA ARG A 192 -0.57 7.21 -2.56
C ARG A 192 0.13 6.37 -1.52
N ASP A 193 0.19 5.08 -1.77
CA ASP A 193 0.89 4.12 -0.95
C ASP A 193 1.93 3.45 -1.82
N SER A 194 3.20 3.67 -1.51
CA SER A 194 4.27 3.33 -2.44
C SER A 194 5.28 2.35 -1.87
N GLU A 195 5.00 1.61 -0.81
CA GLU A 195 6.03 0.79 -0.17
C GLU A 195 5.78 -0.69 -0.36
N VAL A 196 4.88 -1.28 0.41
CA VAL A 196 4.66 -2.73 0.39
C VAL A 196 3.19 -3.06 0.57
N ALA A 197 2.70 -4.01 -0.21
CA ALA A 197 1.47 -4.75 0.08
C ALA A 197 1.82 -6.00 0.88
N HIS A 198 1.13 -6.19 1.99
CA HIS A 198 1.21 -7.37 2.83
C HIS A 198 0.01 -8.26 2.57
N PHE A 199 0.26 -9.55 2.38
CA PHE A 199 -0.78 -10.57 2.23
C PHE A 199 -0.50 -11.72 3.17
N THR A 200 -1.53 -12.18 3.87
CA THR A 200 -1.54 -13.49 4.51
C THR A 200 -2.36 -14.43 3.64
N LEU A 201 -1.72 -15.45 3.09
CA LEU A 201 -2.37 -16.44 2.24
C LEU A 201 -2.41 -17.78 2.96
N LEU A 202 -3.62 -18.35 3.05
CA LEU A 202 -3.89 -19.62 3.71
C LEU A 202 -4.12 -20.71 2.66
N SER A 203 -3.44 -21.84 2.85
CA SER A 203 -3.70 -23.06 2.10
C SER A 203 -3.91 -24.23 3.06
N ALA A 204 -5.08 -24.84 3.07
CA ALA A 204 -5.32 -26.11 3.73
C ALA A 204 -4.56 -27.24 3.00
N ASN A 205 -4.19 -28.31 3.72
CA ASN A 205 -3.73 -29.54 3.07
C ASN A 205 -4.94 -30.21 2.43
N GLN A 206 -4.94 -30.39 1.11
CA GLN A 206 -6.06 -30.93 0.36
C GLN A 206 -6.50 -32.30 0.90
N VAL A 207 -7.71 -32.38 1.47
CA VAL A 207 -8.37 -33.66 1.80
C VAL A 207 -9.60 -33.82 0.92
N GLY A 208 -9.40 -34.18 -0.35
CA GLY A 208 -10.46 -34.74 -1.19
C GLY A 208 -10.86 -33.96 -2.46
N PRO A 209 -11.82 -34.51 -3.23
CA PRO A 209 -12.15 -34.11 -4.60
C PRO A 209 -12.68 -32.67 -4.75
N ASP A 210 -12.62 -32.12 -5.97
CA ASP A 210 -13.05 -30.75 -6.33
C ASP A 210 -14.52 -30.41 -6.01
N ALA A 211 -15.35 -31.42 -5.80
CA ALA A 211 -16.75 -31.28 -5.42
C ALA A 211 -16.93 -31.57 -3.93
N ILE A 212 -17.47 -30.59 -3.20
CA ILE A 212 -17.83 -30.75 -1.78
C ILE A 212 -19.28 -31.22 -1.70
N VAL A 213 -19.51 -32.26 -0.88
CA VAL A 213 -20.84 -32.76 -0.56
C VAL A 213 -21.37 -31.95 0.61
N CYS A 214 -22.52 -31.31 0.44
CA CYS A 214 -23.17 -30.56 1.51
C CYS A 214 -23.48 -31.48 2.70
N PRO A 215 -22.99 -31.21 3.92
CA PRO A 215 -23.26 -32.07 5.08
C PRO A 215 -24.72 -31.97 5.53
N ASN A 216 -25.44 -30.92 5.14
CA ASN A 216 -26.85 -30.75 5.47
C ASN A 216 -27.79 -31.47 4.50
N CYS A 217 -27.55 -31.44 3.19
CA CYS A 217 -28.47 -32.00 2.18
C CYS A 217 -27.87 -33.04 1.24
N GLY A 218 -26.56 -33.29 1.30
CA GLY A 218 -25.88 -34.25 0.40
C GLY A 218 -25.69 -33.78 -1.04
N ASN A 219 -26.12 -32.57 -1.41
CA ASN A 219 -25.90 -32.05 -2.76
C ASN A 219 -24.42 -31.79 -3.04
N LYS A 220 -23.97 -32.08 -4.26
CA LYS A 220 -22.61 -31.74 -4.72
C LYS A 220 -22.61 -30.28 -5.17
N THR A 221 -21.83 -29.46 -4.47
CA THR A 221 -21.64 -28.04 -4.80
C THR A 221 -20.18 -27.81 -5.18
N SER A 222 -19.94 -26.87 -6.09
CA SER A 222 -18.58 -26.43 -6.42
C SER A 222 -17.98 -25.65 -5.26
N ARG A 223 -16.66 -25.75 -5.05
CA ARG A 223 -15.99 -25.01 -3.96
C ARG A 223 -16.19 -23.50 -4.03
N GLU A 224 -16.41 -22.96 -5.22
CA GLU A 224 -16.57 -21.53 -5.49
C GLU A 224 -17.93 -20.98 -5.02
N ASN A 225 -19.00 -21.78 -5.06
CA ASN A 225 -20.35 -21.37 -4.67
C ASN A 225 -20.65 -21.55 -3.16
N LEU A 226 -19.72 -22.12 -2.40
CA LEU A 226 -19.94 -22.44 -0.98
C LEU A 226 -20.12 -21.21 -0.08
N LEU A 227 -19.59 -20.05 -0.48
CA LEU A 227 -19.73 -18.80 0.27
C LEU A 227 -21.14 -18.21 0.15
N ASP A 228 -21.79 -18.40 -1.00
CA ASP A 228 -23.16 -17.93 -1.26
C ASP A 228 -24.22 -18.92 -0.72
N GLY A 229 -23.79 -20.14 -0.39
CA GLY A 229 -24.59 -21.20 0.21
C GLY A 229 -24.81 -22.36 -0.75
N CYS A 230 -25.19 -23.53 -0.23
CA CYS A 230 -25.48 -24.69 -1.07
C CYS A 230 -26.59 -24.36 -2.08
N ASP A 231 -26.35 -24.62 -3.37
CA ASP A 231 -27.30 -24.33 -4.46
C ASP A 231 -28.69 -24.98 -4.26
N TYR A 232 -28.76 -26.02 -3.42
CA TYR A 232 -30.00 -26.75 -3.14
C TYR A 232 -30.69 -26.31 -1.85
N CYS A 233 -29.97 -26.26 -0.72
CA CYS A 233 -30.57 -26.02 0.60
C CYS A 233 -30.20 -24.66 1.22
N GLY A 234 -29.41 -23.84 0.53
CA GLY A 234 -28.97 -22.52 1.01
C GLY A 234 -28.06 -22.56 2.25
N THR A 235 -27.58 -23.74 2.65
CA THR A 235 -26.68 -23.86 3.81
C THR A 235 -25.38 -23.14 3.51
N LYS A 236 -25.09 -22.10 4.29
CA LYS A 236 -23.82 -21.37 4.20
C LYS A 236 -22.74 -22.17 4.91
N PHE A 237 -21.63 -22.37 4.22
CA PHE A 237 -20.50 -23.12 4.74
C PHE A 237 -19.47 -22.14 5.32
N THR A 238 -18.81 -22.49 6.42
CA THR A 238 -17.54 -21.86 6.76
C THR A 238 -16.47 -22.62 5.98
N VAL A 239 -16.20 -22.15 4.75
CA VAL A 239 -15.21 -22.80 3.87
C VAL A 239 -13.83 -22.51 4.42
N GLU A 240 -13.38 -23.41 5.28
CA GLU A 240 -12.02 -23.41 5.81
C GLU A 240 -11.09 -24.28 4.95
N ASP A 241 -11.62 -24.97 3.93
CA ASP A 241 -10.84 -25.75 2.98
C ASP A 241 -10.37 -24.85 1.82
N MET A 242 -9.47 -23.92 2.15
CA MET A 242 -8.98 -22.87 1.27
C MET A 242 -7.75 -23.39 0.51
N GLU A 243 -7.82 -23.51 -0.82
CA GLU A 243 -6.59 -23.52 -1.62
C GLU A 243 -6.24 -22.08 -1.98
N ASP A 244 -5.10 -21.63 -1.45
CA ASP A 244 -4.46 -20.37 -1.80
C ASP A 244 -5.37 -19.12 -1.71
N ARG A 245 -6.11 -18.98 -0.60
CA ARG A 245 -6.98 -17.82 -0.35
C ARG A 245 -6.28 -16.76 0.48
N ILE A 246 -6.52 -15.50 0.14
CA ILE A 246 -5.99 -14.34 0.85
C ILE A 246 -6.89 -14.05 2.04
N ASP A 247 -6.36 -14.24 3.24
CA ASP A 247 -7.06 -14.02 4.50
C ASP A 247 -6.97 -12.59 5.01
N SER A 248 -5.85 -11.93 4.73
CA SER A 248 -5.72 -10.52 4.99
C SER A 248 -4.87 -9.81 3.94
N PHE A 249 -5.20 -8.55 3.71
CA PHE A 249 -4.52 -7.65 2.79
C PHE A 249 -4.41 -6.27 3.42
N GLY A 250 -3.23 -5.67 3.33
CA GLY A 250 -3.01 -4.32 3.81
C GLY A 250 -1.84 -3.63 3.11
N LEU A 251 -1.95 -2.31 2.96
CA LEU A 251 -0.87 -1.46 2.49
C LEU A 251 -0.11 -0.94 3.69
N ARG A 252 1.19 -1.18 3.74
CA ARG A 252 2.02 -0.71 4.86
C ARG A 252 3.38 -0.21 4.42
N ARG A 253 4.01 0.52 5.32
CA ARG A 253 5.39 0.95 5.18
C ARG A 253 6.32 -0.18 5.58
N ASP A 254 7.38 -0.37 4.82
CA ASP A 254 8.41 -1.35 5.13
C ASP A 254 9.76 -0.68 5.21
N PHE A 255 10.48 -0.96 6.28
CA PHE A 255 11.77 -0.35 6.54
C PHE A 255 12.75 -0.62 5.39
N ARG A 256 12.83 -1.87 4.91
CA ARG A 256 13.78 -2.27 3.86
C ARG A 256 13.56 -1.46 2.59
N THR A 257 12.31 -1.40 2.13
CA THR A 257 11.90 -0.61 0.97
C THR A 257 12.15 0.88 1.17
N SER A 258 11.83 1.41 2.34
CA SER A 258 12.03 2.83 2.67
C SER A 258 13.52 3.21 2.67
N ALA A 259 14.38 2.36 3.24
CA ALA A 259 15.82 2.53 3.25
C ALA A 259 16.39 2.54 1.83
N THR A 260 16.05 1.56 1.00
CA THR A 260 16.56 1.49 -0.38
C THR A 260 16.11 2.67 -1.22
N LYS A 261 14.87 3.14 -1.06
CA LYS A 261 14.42 4.37 -1.72
C LYS A 261 15.23 5.60 -1.33
N LYS A 262 15.55 5.74 -0.04
CA LYS A 262 16.41 6.83 0.44
C LYS A 262 17.81 6.72 -0.15
N GLU A 263 18.36 5.51 -0.23
CA GLU A 263 19.67 5.27 -0.85
C GLU A 263 19.66 5.62 -2.34
N ALA A 264 18.66 5.18 -3.09
CA ALA A 264 18.49 5.55 -4.50
C ALA A 264 18.40 7.08 -4.69
N VAL A 265 17.70 7.79 -3.80
CA VAL A 265 17.67 9.26 -3.84
C VAL A 265 19.04 9.89 -3.52
N LYS A 266 19.81 9.30 -2.59
CA LYS A 266 21.16 9.77 -2.26
C LYS A 266 22.11 9.62 -3.45
N GLU A 267 22.03 8.51 -4.20
CA GLU A 267 22.84 8.30 -5.40
C GLU A 267 22.59 9.36 -6.49
N LEU A 268 21.39 9.94 -6.51
CA LEU A 268 21.02 10.99 -7.47
C LEU A 268 21.53 12.39 -7.10
N LEU A 269 22.10 12.60 -5.91
CA LEU A 269 22.66 13.90 -5.53
C LEU A 269 23.79 14.33 -6.48
N PHE A 270 24.68 13.40 -6.84
CA PHE A 270 25.79 13.69 -7.74
C PHE A 270 25.34 14.14 -9.14
N PRO A 271 24.43 13.43 -9.85
CA PRO A 271 23.97 13.89 -11.15
C PRO A 271 23.18 15.21 -11.06
N TRP A 272 22.30 15.40 -10.08
CA TRP A 272 21.57 16.67 -9.93
C TRP A 272 22.48 17.87 -9.63
N THR A 273 23.44 17.72 -8.72
CA THR A 273 24.41 18.79 -8.44
C THR A 273 25.26 19.11 -9.67
N THR A 274 25.64 18.10 -10.45
CA THR A 274 26.32 18.31 -11.73
C THR A 274 25.46 19.12 -12.67
N LEU A 275 24.20 18.73 -12.87
CA LEU A 275 23.28 19.43 -13.77
C LEU A 275 23.06 20.88 -13.33
N LEU A 276 22.80 21.12 -12.04
CA LEU A 276 22.50 22.45 -11.52
C LEU A 276 23.68 23.43 -11.60
N VAL A 277 24.91 22.96 -11.42
CA VAL A 277 26.12 23.81 -11.47
C VAL A 277 26.62 23.99 -12.90
N MET A 278 26.58 22.94 -13.72
CA MET A 278 27.13 22.96 -15.08
C MET A 278 26.19 23.64 -16.09
N LEU A 279 24.89 23.38 -15.99
CA LEU A 279 23.91 23.84 -16.98
C LEU A 279 23.90 25.36 -17.17
N PRO A 280 23.93 26.19 -16.10
CA PRO A 280 24.00 27.65 -16.27
C PRO A 280 25.28 28.10 -16.98
N LEU A 281 26.42 27.48 -16.68
CA LEU A 281 27.72 27.83 -17.26
C LEU A 281 27.82 27.42 -18.74
N ILE A 282 27.27 26.26 -19.09
CA ILE A 282 27.15 25.80 -20.47
C ILE A 282 26.25 26.74 -21.26
N TYR A 283 25.09 27.14 -20.71
CA TYR A 283 24.22 28.11 -21.37
C TYR A 283 24.89 29.46 -21.54
N PHE A 284 25.58 29.94 -20.51
CA PHE A 284 26.32 31.19 -20.57
C PHE A 284 27.39 31.17 -21.65
N GLY A 285 28.18 30.08 -21.74
CA GLY A 285 29.21 29.94 -22.78
C GLY A 285 28.65 29.84 -24.18
N PHE A 286 27.63 29.01 -24.38
CA PHE A 286 27.06 28.77 -25.71
C PHE A 286 26.25 29.96 -26.21
N ILE A 287 25.24 30.40 -25.45
CA ILE A 287 24.32 31.47 -25.86
C ILE A 287 25.02 32.84 -25.73
N GLY A 288 25.97 32.98 -24.80
CA GLY A 288 26.80 34.17 -24.69
C GLY A 288 27.57 34.48 -25.97
N ALA A 289 28.07 33.47 -26.69
CA ALA A 289 28.72 33.69 -27.98
C ALA A 289 27.77 34.29 -29.04
N PHE A 290 26.49 33.92 -29.02
CA PHE A 290 25.48 34.50 -29.91
C PHE A 290 25.09 35.93 -29.52
N ALA A 291 25.10 36.22 -28.22
CA ALA A 291 24.66 37.48 -27.63
C ALA A 291 25.74 38.58 -27.61
N TYR A 292 26.99 38.23 -27.31
CA TYR A 292 28.07 39.18 -27.03
C TYR A 292 29.13 39.29 -28.13
N MET A 293 29.08 38.43 -29.17
CA MET A 293 29.99 38.50 -30.32
C MET A 293 29.22 38.78 -31.63
N PRO A 294 28.57 39.95 -31.77
CA PRO A 294 27.75 40.27 -32.94
C PRO A 294 28.56 40.39 -34.24
N ASP A 295 29.85 40.72 -34.15
CA ASP A 295 30.71 40.93 -35.33
C ASP A 295 31.10 39.61 -36.02
N PHE A 296 30.94 38.48 -35.34
CA PHE A 296 31.24 37.16 -35.89
C PHE A 296 30.09 36.64 -36.75
N ASN A 297 30.43 36.02 -37.88
CA ASN A 297 29.47 35.26 -38.68
C ASN A 297 28.90 34.07 -37.88
N ILE A 298 27.70 33.62 -38.24
CA ILE A 298 26.96 32.56 -37.53
C ILE A 298 27.81 31.30 -37.32
N PHE A 299 28.57 30.89 -38.34
CA PHE A 299 29.47 29.74 -38.23
C PHE A 299 30.52 29.92 -37.13
N LEU A 300 31.16 31.09 -37.08
CA LEU A 300 32.17 31.38 -36.07
C LEU A 300 31.57 31.47 -34.66
N ARG A 301 30.36 32.04 -34.52
CA ARG A 301 29.64 32.04 -33.23
C ARG A 301 29.29 30.65 -32.73
N LEU A 302 28.95 29.73 -33.64
CA LEU A 302 28.67 28.35 -33.29
C LEU A 302 29.94 27.64 -32.80
N VAL A 303 31.06 27.80 -33.50
CA VAL A 303 32.35 27.22 -33.10
C VAL A 303 32.85 27.80 -31.77
N THR A 304 32.83 29.13 -31.63
CA THR A 304 33.27 29.78 -30.38
C THR A 304 32.33 29.50 -29.23
N GLY A 305 31.02 29.41 -29.47
CA GLY A 305 30.02 29.03 -28.47
C GLY A 305 30.22 27.61 -27.96
N LEU A 306 30.48 26.64 -28.85
CA LEU A 306 30.79 25.26 -28.45
C LEU A 306 32.09 25.19 -27.65
N PHE A 307 33.12 25.91 -28.06
CA PHE A 307 34.40 25.98 -27.36
C PHE A 307 34.26 26.63 -25.97
N ALA A 308 33.58 27.78 -25.88
CA ALA A 308 33.31 28.50 -24.64
C ALA A 308 32.45 27.68 -23.68
N ALA A 309 31.40 27.00 -24.18
CA ALA A 309 30.58 26.09 -23.39
C ALA A 309 31.40 24.92 -22.83
N SER A 310 32.34 24.39 -23.60
CA SER A 310 33.24 23.31 -23.16
C SER A 310 34.18 23.79 -22.05
N LEU A 311 34.83 24.95 -22.22
CA LEU A 311 35.71 25.54 -21.22
C LEU A 311 34.97 25.88 -19.92
N LEU A 312 33.80 26.52 -20.02
CA LEU A 312 32.99 26.86 -18.85
C LEU A 312 32.35 25.62 -18.21
N GLY A 313 32.11 24.57 -18.98
CA GLY A 313 31.78 23.26 -18.46
C GLY A 313 32.92 22.71 -17.59
N LEU A 314 34.17 22.74 -18.06
CA LEU A 314 35.32 22.31 -17.25
C LEU A 314 35.45 23.14 -15.96
N LEU A 315 35.19 24.46 -16.03
CA LEU A 315 35.13 25.31 -14.84
C LEU A 315 34.01 24.88 -13.89
N GLY A 316 32.82 24.58 -14.43
CA GLY A 316 31.68 24.09 -13.67
C GLY A 316 31.97 22.77 -12.94
N TRP A 317 32.81 21.91 -13.51
CA TRP A 317 33.22 20.67 -12.86
C TRP A 317 34.06 20.94 -11.60
N SER A 318 34.97 21.91 -11.66
CA SER A 318 35.74 22.37 -10.52
C SER A 318 34.84 23.01 -9.46
N LEU A 319 33.93 23.90 -9.86
CA LEU A 319 32.98 24.55 -8.95
C LEU A 319 32.03 23.56 -8.27
N LYS A 320 31.56 22.55 -9.01
CA LYS A 320 30.74 21.46 -8.46
C LYS A 320 31.49 20.72 -7.35
N SER A 321 32.78 20.45 -7.52
CA SER A 321 33.58 19.75 -6.50
C SER A 321 33.65 20.55 -5.21
N ILE A 322 33.83 21.87 -5.31
CA ILE A 322 33.78 22.80 -4.17
C ILE A 322 32.38 22.80 -3.54
N PHE A 323 31.33 22.88 -4.35
CA PHE A 323 29.93 22.87 -3.89
C PHE A 323 29.56 21.58 -3.14
N LEU A 324 30.02 20.42 -3.61
CA LEU A 324 29.83 19.15 -2.93
C LEU A 324 30.54 19.11 -1.57
N VAL A 325 31.76 19.65 -1.47
CA VAL A 325 32.49 19.76 -0.19
C VAL A 325 31.76 20.70 0.77
N LEU A 326 31.20 21.81 0.29
CA LEU A 326 30.42 22.75 1.11
C LEU A 326 29.12 22.15 1.65
N ILE A 327 28.47 21.28 0.86
CA ILE A 327 27.23 20.60 1.27
C ILE A 327 27.51 19.32 2.06
N ALA A 328 28.73 18.77 1.98
CA ALA A 328 29.10 17.53 2.66
C ALA A 328 28.79 17.53 4.17
N PRO A 329 29.05 18.60 4.96
CA PRO A 329 28.69 18.64 6.38
C PRO A 329 27.18 18.52 6.60
N LEU A 330 26.37 19.23 5.81
CA LEU A 330 24.91 19.17 5.87
C LEU A 330 24.41 17.76 5.49
N PHE A 331 24.99 17.19 4.44
CA PHE A 331 24.68 15.83 4.02
C PHE A 331 25.08 14.79 5.08
N LEU A 332 26.24 14.94 5.71
CA LEU A 332 26.68 14.05 6.79
C LEU A 332 25.73 14.12 7.98
N LEU A 333 25.27 15.31 8.38
CA LEU A 333 24.28 15.50 9.43
C LEU A 333 22.93 14.82 9.09
N VAL A 334 22.42 15.06 7.88
CA VAL A 334 21.18 14.42 7.40
C VAL A 334 21.35 12.91 7.30
N SER A 335 22.50 12.44 6.84
CA SER A 335 22.79 11.01 6.68
C SER A 335 22.93 10.31 8.04
N ALA A 336 23.56 10.94 9.04
CA ALA A 336 23.70 10.43 10.39
C ALA A 336 22.35 10.34 11.08
N SER A 337 21.51 11.38 10.93
CA SER A 337 20.11 11.35 11.38
C SER A 337 19.32 10.22 10.69
N SER A 338 19.44 10.09 9.37
CA SER A 338 18.77 9.03 8.62
C SER A 338 19.20 7.63 9.07
N LYS A 339 20.51 7.39 9.24
CA LYS A 339 21.05 6.10 9.71
C LYS A 339 20.60 5.78 11.14
N SER A 340 20.48 6.78 12.00
CA SER A 340 19.95 6.60 13.35
C SER A 340 18.47 6.20 13.34
N ILE A 341 17.66 6.88 12.52
CA ILE A 341 16.24 6.53 12.30
C ILE A 341 16.13 5.13 11.71
N ASP A 342 16.93 4.81 10.70
CA ASP A 342 16.93 3.53 10.02
C ASP A 342 17.35 2.40 10.98
N ARG A 343 18.39 2.61 11.80
CA ARG A 343 18.82 1.66 12.83
C ARG A 343 17.77 1.46 13.91
N LYS A 344 17.12 2.53 14.37
CA LYS A 344 16.03 2.46 15.33
C LYS A 344 14.84 1.68 14.76
N MET A 345 14.53 1.88 13.49
CA MET A 345 13.45 1.15 12.80
C MET A 345 13.80 -0.33 12.60
N ILE A 346 15.03 -0.68 12.20
CA ILE A 346 15.52 -2.08 12.13
C ILE A 346 15.42 -2.74 13.50
N TYR A 347 15.94 -2.08 14.53
CA TYR A 347 15.95 -2.62 15.87
C TYR A 347 14.53 -2.84 16.39
N ASN A 348 13.64 -1.87 16.21
CA ASN A 348 12.24 -2.00 16.58
C ASN A 348 11.57 -3.14 15.82
N ARG A 349 11.79 -3.27 14.51
CA ARG A 349 11.20 -4.34 13.70
C ARG A 349 11.70 -5.73 14.10
N LYS A 350 13.01 -5.86 14.34
CA LYS A 350 13.59 -7.12 14.82
C LYS A 350 13.03 -7.48 16.20
N LYS A 351 12.89 -6.48 17.07
CA LYS A 351 12.28 -6.64 18.39
C LYS A 351 10.80 -7.05 18.29
N GLU A 352 10.04 -6.47 17.38
CA GLU A 352 8.65 -6.86 17.08
C GLU A 352 8.59 -8.32 16.61
N GLU A 353 9.43 -8.72 15.65
CA GLU A 353 9.48 -10.10 15.16
C GLU A 353 9.89 -11.11 16.25
N GLU A 354 10.86 -10.74 17.11
CA GLU A 354 11.27 -11.55 18.25
C GLU A 354 10.15 -11.64 19.30
N GLN A 355 9.41 -10.55 19.55
CA GLN A 355 8.25 -10.54 20.44
C GLN A 355 7.10 -11.39 19.87
N GLU A 356 6.80 -11.27 18.58
CA GLU A 356 5.78 -12.10 17.91
C GLU A 356 6.12 -13.58 18.02
N LYS A 357 7.38 -13.97 17.76
CA LYS A 357 7.83 -15.36 17.89
C LYS A 357 7.73 -15.86 19.32
N SER A 358 8.26 -15.08 20.27
CA SER A 358 8.23 -15.41 21.70
C SER A 358 6.79 -15.56 22.21
N MET A 359 5.90 -14.65 21.81
CA MET A 359 4.50 -14.70 22.21
C MET A 359 3.77 -15.87 21.55
N ALA A 360 4.03 -16.15 20.27
CA ALA A 360 3.48 -17.32 19.59
C ALA A 360 3.92 -18.62 20.28
N GLU A 361 5.19 -18.75 20.67
CA GLU A 361 5.69 -19.89 21.45
C GLU A 361 5.03 -19.98 22.82
N PHE A 362 4.82 -18.84 23.49
CA PHE A 362 4.16 -18.80 24.78
C PHE A 362 2.70 -19.26 24.71
N VAL A 363 1.92 -18.79 23.72
CA VAL A 363 0.53 -19.26 23.50
C VAL A 363 0.50 -20.74 23.13
N ARG A 364 1.50 -21.24 22.39
CA ARG A 364 1.61 -22.66 22.02
C ARG A 364 1.81 -23.62 23.19
N THR A 365 2.20 -23.12 24.36
CA THR A 365 2.22 -23.94 25.58
C THR A 365 0.81 -24.40 26.00
N THR A 366 -0.21 -23.58 25.72
CA THR A 366 -1.62 -23.89 26.00
C THR A 366 -2.34 -24.47 24.77
N ASP A 367 -2.10 -23.89 23.59
CA ASP A 367 -2.69 -24.26 22.30
C ASP A 367 -1.59 -24.60 21.27
N PRO A 368 -1.14 -25.86 21.19
CA PRO A 368 0.03 -26.26 20.41
C PRO A 368 -0.01 -25.90 18.92
N LEU A 369 -1.22 -25.73 18.37
CA LEU A 369 -1.46 -25.43 16.96
C LEU A 369 -1.82 -23.94 16.74
N PHE A 370 -1.44 -23.07 17.68
CA PHE A 370 -1.70 -21.64 17.56
C PHE A 370 -0.88 -20.97 16.46
N SER A 371 -1.58 -20.11 15.71
CA SER A 371 -1.06 -19.31 14.60
C SER A 371 -1.18 -17.82 14.90
N ILE A 372 -0.06 -17.15 15.16
CA ILE A 372 -0.08 -15.72 15.48
C ILE A 372 -0.53 -14.85 14.29
N GLN A 373 -0.22 -15.23 13.05
CA GLN A 373 -0.67 -14.46 11.88
C GLN A 373 -2.15 -14.68 11.59
N SER A 374 -2.68 -15.89 11.80
CA SER A 374 -4.13 -16.11 11.73
C SER A 374 -4.86 -15.32 12.82
N PHE A 375 -4.30 -15.26 14.03
CA PHE A 375 -4.81 -14.42 15.11
C PHE A 375 -4.82 -12.93 14.72
N PHE A 376 -3.72 -12.39 14.18
CA PHE A 376 -3.67 -11.01 13.71
C PHE A 376 -4.59 -10.75 12.51
N GLY A 377 -4.73 -11.68 11.57
CA GLY A 377 -5.71 -11.61 10.49
C GLY A 377 -7.14 -11.55 11.03
N GLY A 378 -7.47 -12.37 12.02
CA GLY A 378 -8.73 -12.34 12.75
C GLY A 378 -8.99 -10.99 13.42
N ILE A 379 -7.97 -10.38 14.04
CA ILE A 379 -8.07 -9.04 14.63
C ILE A 379 -8.30 -7.97 13.56
N GLN A 380 -7.57 -8.00 12.43
CA GLN A 380 -7.77 -7.07 11.32
C GLN A 380 -9.21 -7.11 10.82
N ASN A 381 -9.77 -8.30 10.67
CA ASN A 381 -11.16 -8.48 10.24
C ASN A 381 -12.16 -7.95 11.28
N LYS A 382 -11.96 -8.23 12.58
CA LYS A 382 -12.79 -7.70 13.68
C LYS A 382 -12.73 -6.18 13.78
N LEU A 383 -11.52 -5.60 13.69
CA LEU A 383 -11.31 -4.16 13.67
C LEU A 383 -11.98 -3.53 12.45
N SER A 384 -11.82 -4.12 11.26
CA SER A 384 -12.50 -3.64 10.05
C SER A 384 -14.01 -3.62 10.23
N ALA A 385 -14.58 -4.67 10.84
CA ALA A 385 -16.00 -4.72 11.15
C ALA A 385 -16.42 -3.58 12.09
N ILE A 386 -15.68 -3.33 13.18
CA ILE A 386 -15.94 -2.21 14.10
C ILE A 386 -15.89 -0.85 13.38
N HIS A 387 -14.89 -0.62 12.53
CA HIS A 387 -14.68 0.67 11.88
C HIS A 387 -15.67 0.94 10.75
N TYR A 388 -16.17 -0.10 10.09
CA TYR A 388 -17.14 0.04 8.99
C TYR A 388 -18.58 -0.18 9.41
N ALA A 389 -18.86 -0.73 10.59
CA ALA A 389 -20.21 -1.04 11.05
C ALA A 389 -21.14 0.18 11.12
N GLU A 390 -22.37 -0.03 10.67
CA GLU A 390 -23.46 0.95 10.64
C GLU A 390 -24.55 0.62 11.66
N SER A 391 -24.58 -0.61 12.16
CA SER A 391 -25.56 -1.09 13.14
C SER A 391 -24.88 -1.79 14.32
N PRO A 392 -25.48 -1.72 15.53
CA PRO A 392 -25.01 -2.48 16.68
C PRO A 392 -24.86 -3.98 16.42
N VAL A 393 -25.74 -4.55 15.59
CA VAL A 393 -25.75 -5.99 15.28
C VAL A 393 -24.44 -6.43 14.59
N GLU A 394 -23.89 -5.58 13.71
CA GLU A 394 -22.65 -5.85 12.98
C GLU A 394 -21.40 -5.85 13.89
N ILE A 395 -21.41 -5.10 15.00
CA ILE A 395 -20.28 -5.04 15.95
C ILE A 395 -20.42 -6.09 17.05
N ASN A 396 -21.65 -6.32 17.52
CA ASN A 396 -21.92 -7.18 18.67
C ASN A 396 -21.64 -8.67 18.40
N ALA A 397 -21.31 -9.04 17.15
CA ALA A 397 -20.82 -10.36 16.77
C ALA A 397 -19.37 -10.63 17.22
N PHE A 398 -18.62 -9.61 17.64
CA PHE A 398 -17.19 -9.73 17.91
C PHE A 398 -16.79 -9.27 19.31
N SER A 399 -17.77 -8.89 20.13
CA SER A 399 -17.55 -8.32 21.46
C SER A 399 -18.55 -8.85 22.49
N THR A 400 -18.08 -9.09 23.71
CA THR A 400 -18.95 -9.35 24.87
C THR A 400 -19.60 -8.05 25.36
N ASN A 401 -18.90 -6.93 25.22
CA ASN A 401 -19.37 -5.61 25.63
C ASN A 401 -20.13 -4.90 24.51
N ASP A 402 -21.04 -3.98 24.89
CA ASP A 402 -21.71 -3.11 23.94
C ASP A 402 -20.75 -2.05 23.39
N LEU A 403 -20.40 -2.19 22.12
CA LEU A 403 -19.51 -1.28 21.39
C LEU A 403 -20.28 -0.29 20.50
N SER A 404 -21.61 -0.19 20.66
CA SER A 404 -22.47 0.66 19.82
C SER A 404 -22.06 2.14 19.82
N SER A 405 -21.43 2.63 20.89
CA SER A 405 -20.91 3.99 20.99
C SER A 405 -19.83 4.30 19.94
N LEU A 406 -19.08 3.28 19.48
CA LEU A 406 -18.04 3.41 18.46
C LEU A 406 -18.59 3.67 17.06
N ILE A 407 -19.84 3.28 16.77
CA ILE A 407 -20.50 3.52 15.48
C ILE A 407 -20.51 5.03 15.17
N GLY A 408 -20.86 5.85 16.17
CA GLY A 408 -20.83 7.30 16.05
C GLY A 408 -19.43 7.85 15.75
N ARG A 409 -18.41 7.29 16.42
CA ARG A 409 -17.00 7.68 16.27
C ARG A 409 -16.47 7.40 14.87
N TYR A 410 -16.79 6.24 14.30
CA TYR A 410 -16.24 5.79 13.02
C TYR A 410 -17.14 6.08 11.80
N ARG A 411 -18.29 6.74 11.99
CA ARG A 411 -19.25 7.05 10.91
C ARG A 411 -18.65 7.67 9.64
N GLY A 412 -17.61 8.48 9.79
CA GLY A 412 -16.93 9.17 8.69
C GLY A 412 -15.75 8.40 8.10
N VAL A 413 -15.35 7.27 8.66
CA VAL A 413 -14.21 6.46 8.18
C VAL A 413 -14.65 5.68 6.95
N VAL A 414 -13.88 5.81 5.86
CA VAL A 414 -14.20 5.17 4.56
C VAL A 414 -13.15 4.14 4.15
N ASP A 415 -11.96 4.19 4.75
CA ASP A 415 -10.86 3.26 4.52
C ASP A 415 -9.94 3.22 5.75
N VAL A 416 -9.25 2.11 5.98
CA VAL A 416 -8.39 1.86 7.16
C VAL A 416 -7.16 1.07 6.73
N ASP A 417 -5.97 1.54 7.08
CA ASP A 417 -4.74 0.74 7.00
C ASP A 417 -4.30 0.28 8.39
N PHE A 418 -3.91 -1.00 8.48
CA PHE A 418 -3.32 -1.59 9.69
C PHE A 418 -1.80 -1.47 9.63
N MET A 419 -1.25 -0.50 10.37
CA MET A 419 0.19 -0.21 10.36
C MET A 419 0.95 -1.25 11.18
N ASN A 420 0.45 -1.55 12.38
CA ASN A 420 1.04 -2.53 13.28
C ASN A 420 -0.03 -3.16 14.18
N ILE A 421 0.14 -4.44 14.51
CA ILE A 421 -0.67 -5.16 15.50
C ILE A 421 0.28 -6.00 16.34
N THR A 422 0.23 -5.84 17.66
CA THR A 422 1.09 -6.56 18.60
C THR A 422 0.25 -7.25 19.67
N MET A 423 0.68 -8.44 20.07
CA MET A 423 0.21 -9.06 21.30
C MET A 423 1.16 -8.64 22.43
N ASP A 424 0.64 -7.85 23.36
CA ASP A 424 1.39 -7.24 24.45
C ASP A 424 1.45 -8.16 25.67
N SER A 425 0.41 -8.97 25.88
CA SER A 425 0.33 -9.93 26.96
C SER A 425 -0.54 -11.12 26.60
N TYR A 426 -0.28 -12.26 27.25
CA TYR A 426 -1.12 -13.44 27.22
C TYR A 426 -1.18 -14.05 28.62
N HIS A 427 -2.35 -14.55 28.99
CA HIS A 427 -2.59 -15.30 30.23
C HIS A 427 -3.60 -16.38 29.95
N ALA A 428 -3.43 -17.57 30.53
CA ALA A 428 -4.41 -18.64 30.47
C ALA A 428 -4.61 -19.24 31.86
N ASP A 429 -5.87 -19.45 32.23
CA ASP A 429 -6.28 -20.23 33.39
C ASP A 429 -7.11 -21.45 32.96
N GLU A 430 -7.72 -22.16 33.93
CA GLU A 430 -8.52 -23.35 33.67
C GLU A 430 -9.80 -23.06 32.84
N THR A 431 -10.24 -21.80 32.79
CA THR A 431 -11.52 -21.38 32.20
C THR A 431 -11.35 -20.51 30.96
N LEU A 432 -10.39 -19.59 30.96
CA LEU A 432 -10.22 -18.56 29.94
C LEU A 432 -8.77 -18.39 29.53
N GLN A 433 -8.60 -18.08 28.25
CA GLN A 433 -7.41 -17.50 27.68
C GLN A 433 -7.67 -16.00 27.44
N VAL A 434 -6.70 -15.16 27.79
CA VAL A 434 -6.79 -13.70 27.71
C VAL A 434 -5.56 -13.17 26.97
N ALA A 435 -5.78 -12.33 25.96
CA ALA A 435 -4.72 -11.69 25.19
C ALA A 435 -4.90 -10.17 25.20
N GLY A 436 -3.85 -9.44 25.61
CA GLY A 436 -3.77 -7.99 25.47
C GLY A 436 -3.17 -7.65 24.11
N VAL A 437 -3.85 -6.80 23.34
CA VAL A 437 -3.46 -6.46 21.97
C VAL A 437 -3.47 -4.96 21.77
N SER A 438 -2.43 -4.45 21.11
CA SER A 438 -2.35 -3.07 20.62
C SER A 438 -2.37 -3.05 19.09
N ALA A 439 -3.06 -2.08 18.51
CA ALA A 439 -3.08 -1.84 17.07
C ALA A 439 -2.85 -0.36 16.75
N GLU A 440 -1.98 -0.08 15.78
CA GLU A 440 -1.79 1.25 15.21
C GLU A 440 -2.46 1.30 13.83
N LEU A 441 -3.38 2.24 13.68
CA LEU A 441 -4.28 2.36 12.54
C LEU A 441 -4.09 3.70 11.85
N ARG A 442 -4.25 3.69 10.52
CA ARG A 442 -4.34 4.90 9.71
C ARG A 442 -5.75 4.97 9.13
N LEU A 443 -6.52 5.94 9.60
CA LEU A 443 -7.92 6.13 9.24
C LEU A 443 -8.04 7.18 8.13
N PHE A 444 -8.83 6.87 7.11
CA PHE A 444 -9.21 7.82 6.08
C PHE A 444 -10.64 8.27 6.30
N ARG A 445 -10.79 9.49 6.78
CA ARG A 445 -12.07 10.07 7.18
C ARG A 445 -12.58 11.07 6.16
N LEU A 446 -13.82 10.89 5.74
CA LEU A 446 -14.56 11.86 4.96
C LEU A 446 -14.98 13.05 5.84
N ARG A 447 -14.49 14.25 5.52
CA ARG A 447 -14.95 15.52 6.10
C ARG A 447 -15.42 16.45 4.98
N GLY A 448 -16.73 16.57 4.81
CA GLY A 448 -17.34 17.29 3.70
C GLY A 448 -17.06 16.59 2.36
N ASP A 449 -16.30 17.26 1.49
CA ASP A 449 -15.90 16.78 0.16
C ASP A 449 -14.42 16.40 0.06
N LYS A 450 -13.74 16.25 1.21
CA LYS A 450 -12.32 15.88 1.26
C LYS A 450 -12.11 14.67 2.16
N ILE A 451 -11.12 13.86 1.81
CA ILE A 451 -10.59 12.81 2.66
C ILE A 451 -9.45 13.37 3.51
N LYS A 452 -9.52 13.16 4.82
CA LYS A 452 -8.45 13.47 5.77
C LYS A 452 -7.88 12.18 6.34
N GLU A 453 -6.59 12.20 6.57
CA GLU A 453 -5.83 11.12 7.16
C GLU A 453 -5.64 11.38 8.66
N GLU A 454 -5.88 10.38 9.49
CA GLU A 454 -5.75 10.42 10.95
C GLU A 454 -5.06 9.14 11.41
N THR A 455 -4.13 9.22 12.37
CA THR A 455 -3.54 8.03 13.01
C THR A 455 -4.26 7.79 14.33
N GLU A 456 -4.59 6.53 14.63
CA GLU A 456 -5.26 6.13 15.86
C GLU A 456 -4.54 4.92 16.46
N GLN A 457 -4.40 4.88 17.79
CA GLN A 457 -3.94 3.72 18.52
C GLN A 457 -5.08 3.12 19.33
N VAL A 458 -5.22 1.80 19.25
CA VAL A 458 -6.27 1.05 19.91
C VAL A 458 -5.64 -0.01 20.79
N LYS A 459 -6.11 -0.13 22.02
CA LYS A 459 -5.85 -1.25 22.91
C LYS A 459 -7.11 -2.07 23.10
N MET A 460 -6.97 -3.39 23.08
CA MET A 460 -8.07 -4.30 23.31
C MET A 460 -7.63 -5.49 24.14
N THR A 461 -8.57 -6.03 24.88
CA THR A 461 -8.43 -7.32 25.55
C THR A 461 -9.29 -8.32 24.82
N LEU A 462 -8.71 -9.42 24.35
CA LEU A 462 -9.45 -10.53 23.78
C LEU A 462 -9.51 -11.70 24.76
N ILE A 463 -10.64 -12.39 24.78
CA ILE A 463 -10.86 -13.58 25.59
C ILE A 463 -11.34 -14.75 24.73
N LYS A 464 -10.97 -15.96 25.12
CA LYS A 464 -11.36 -17.22 24.49
C LYS A 464 -11.51 -18.29 25.56
N ALA A 465 -12.41 -19.25 25.39
CA ALA A 465 -12.51 -20.37 26.34
C ALA A 465 -11.21 -21.20 26.36
N ALA A 466 -10.81 -21.70 27.53
CA ALA A 466 -9.58 -22.48 27.70
C ALA A 466 -9.59 -23.82 26.95
N ASP A 467 -10.77 -24.43 26.81
CA ASP A 467 -11.00 -25.66 26.06
C ASP A 467 -11.08 -25.44 24.54
N CYS A 468 -11.30 -24.20 24.10
CA CYS A 468 -11.32 -23.82 22.70
C CYS A 468 -9.87 -23.73 22.16
N LYS A 469 -9.33 -24.87 21.79
CA LYS A 469 -7.99 -25.00 21.18
C LYS A 469 -8.08 -25.04 19.66
N THR A 470 -7.03 -24.59 18.98
CA THR A 470 -6.92 -24.67 17.53
C THR A 470 -6.86 -26.15 17.14
N GLN A 471 -7.84 -26.61 16.34
CA GLN A 471 -7.92 -28.02 15.94
C GLN A 471 -7.25 -28.25 14.58
N ALA A 472 -6.54 -29.37 14.44
CA ALA A 472 -5.91 -29.83 13.19
C ALA A 472 -6.92 -30.39 12.16
N VAL A 473 -8.18 -29.94 12.15
CA VAL A 473 -9.20 -30.45 11.23
C VAL A 473 -9.21 -29.59 9.97
N CYS A 474 -8.70 -30.16 8.87
CA CYS A 474 -8.75 -29.62 7.51
C CYS A 474 -10.02 -30.12 6.80
N GLY A 475 -11.17 -29.54 7.11
CA GLY A 475 -12.44 -29.90 6.47
C GLY A 475 -13.47 -28.78 6.56
N ALA A 476 -14.47 -28.80 5.67
CA ALA A 476 -15.57 -27.84 5.71
C ALA A 476 -16.31 -27.95 7.06
N SER A 477 -16.13 -26.94 7.91
CA SER A 477 -16.89 -26.82 9.15
C SER A 477 -18.21 -26.09 8.84
N VAL A 478 -19.23 -26.36 9.64
CA VAL A 478 -20.45 -25.56 9.65
C VAL A 478 -20.60 -25.08 11.09
N LEU A 479 -20.56 -23.76 11.29
CA LEU A 479 -20.97 -23.20 12.56
C LEU A 479 -22.46 -23.50 12.75
N THR A 480 -22.80 -24.37 13.68
CA THR A 480 -24.19 -24.75 13.94
C THR A 480 -24.67 -24.18 15.27
N CYS A 481 -25.92 -23.71 15.31
CA CYS A 481 -26.54 -23.27 16.55
C CYS A 481 -26.72 -24.46 17.49
N ARG A 482 -26.12 -24.42 18.69
CA ARG A 482 -26.33 -25.45 19.72
C ARG A 482 -27.80 -25.57 20.19
N GLY A 483 -28.64 -24.60 19.87
CA GLY A 483 -30.07 -24.62 20.19
C GLY A 483 -30.93 -25.36 19.16
N CYS A 484 -30.77 -25.06 17.88
CA CYS A 484 -31.64 -25.58 16.81
C CYS A 484 -30.91 -26.31 15.67
N GLY A 485 -29.59 -26.44 15.73
CA GLY A 485 -28.78 -27.08 14.68
C GLY A 485 -28.63 -26.27 13.39
N ALA A 486 -29.29 -25.12 13.26
CA ALA A 486 -29.20 -24.31 12.05
C ALA A 486 -27.77 -23.83 11.76
N SER A 487 -27.38 -23.79 10.49
CA SER A 487 -26.13 -23.20 10.05
C SER A 487 -26.13 -21.70 10.33
N LEU A 488 -25.04 -21.22 10.91
CA LEU A 488 -24.86 -19.85 11.32
C LEU A 488 -23.81 -19.19 10.43
N SER A 489 -24.11 -17.96 10.09
CA SER A 489 -23.13 -17.06 9.50
C SER A 489 -22.73 -16.05 10.56
N LEU A 490 -21.43 -15.95 10.88
CA LEU A 490 -20.91 -14.87 11.74
C LEU A 490 -21.24 -13.47 11.19
N MET A 491 -21.63 -13.41 9.91
CA MET A 491 -22.09 -12.24 9.18
C MET A 491 -23.45 -11.70 9.67
N GLU A 492 -24.30 -12.54 10.26
CA GLU A 492 -25.67 -12.20 10.66
C GLU A 492 -25.78 -11.82 12.15
N GLY A 493 -24.64 -11.71 12.83
CA GLY A 493 -24.56 -11.34 14.24
C GLY A 493 -24.44 -12.53 15.19
N LYS A 494 -24.42 -12.25 16.50
CA LYS A 494 -24.35 -13.27 17.56
C LYS A 494 -25.68 -13.99 17.81
N THR A 495 -26.78 -13.56 17.18
CA THR A 495 -28.11 -14.10 17.45
C THR A 495 -28.51 -15.03 16.31
N CYS A 496 -28.88 -16.27 16.63
CA CYS A 496 -29.36 -17.21 15.62
C CYS A 496 -30.67 -16.68 14.99
N ALA A 497 -30.68 -16.45 13.68
CA ALA A 497 -31.86 -15.99 12.94
C ALA A 497 -33.07 -16.96 13.02
N TYR A 498 -32.81 -18.25 13.28
CA TYR A 498 -33.84 -19.29 13.32
C TYR A 498 -34.49 -19.46 14.71
N CYS A 499 -33.69 -19.48 15.79
CA CYS A 499 -34.20 -19.75 17.14
C CYS A 499 -34.04 -18.59 18.13
N GLY A 500 -33.44 -17.48 17.72
CA GLY A 500 -33.22 -16.29 18.56
C GLY A 500 -32.20 -16.47 19.68
N ARG A 501 -31.55 -17.64 19.82
CA ARG A 501 -30.54 -17.89 20.84
C ARG A 501 -29.24 -17.14 20.52
N ASN A 502 -28.67 -16.48 21.52
CA ASN A 502 -27.34 -15.90 21.40
C ASN A 502 -26.26 -16.99 21.41
N LEU A 503 -25.28 -16.83 20.52
CA LEU A 503 -24.13 -17.69 20.37
C LEU A 503 -23.11 -17.31 21.43
N ASP A 504 -22.64 -18.32 22.14
CA ASP A 504 -21.45 -18.19 22.97
C ASP A 504 -20.21 -18.24 22.06
N LEU A 505 -19.78 -17.07 21.61
CA LEU A 505 -18.69 -16.92 20.65
C LEU A 505 -17.32 -17.28 21.24
N MET A 506 -17.16 -17.18 22.56
CA MET A 506 -15.91 -17.54 23.25
C MET A 506 -15.57 -19.02 23.13
N ALA A 507 -16.59 -19.86 22.88
CA ALA A 507 -16.44 -21.28 22.62
C ALA A 507 -15.96 -21.60 21.18
N TYR A 508 -15.94 -20.60 20.29
CA TYR A 508 -15.56 -20.78 18.88
C TYR A 508 -14.30 -20.00 18.49
N ASP A 509 -14.12 -18.77 18.98
CA ASP A 509 -12.98 -17.91 18.64
C ASP A 509 -12.71 -16.85 19.73
N TRP A 510 -11.61 -16.10 19.57
CA TRP A 510 -11.31 -14.92 20.36
C TRP A 510 -12.39 -13.83 20.21
N VAL A 511 -12.86 -13.30 21.33
CA VAL A 511 -13.88 -12.24 21.40
C VAL A 511 -13.30 -11.02 22.12
N ILE A 512 -13.64 -9.81 21.66
CA ILE A 512 -13.19 -8.58 22.28
C ILE A 512 -13.97 -8.38 23.60
N ALA A 513 -13.25 -8.36 24.71
CA ALA A 513 -13.76 -8.09 26.05
C ALA A 513 -13.63 -6.62 26.43
N ASP A 514 -12.60 -5.93 25.96
CA ASP A 514 -12.40 -4.50 26.19
C ASP A 514 -11.86 -3.83 24.92
N TYR A 515 -12.25 -2.57 24.69
CA TYR A 515 -11.80 -1.77 23.55
C TYR A 515 -11.61 -0.32 23.97
N THR A 516 -10.36 0.14 23.93
CA THR A 516 -9.98 1.49 24.32
C THR A 516 -9.21 2.16 23.18
N VAL A 517 -9.65 3.37 22.82
CA VAL A 517 -8.92 4.25 21.89
C VAL A 517 -8.03 5.19 22.71
N LEU A 518 -6.75 5.26 22.38
CA LEU A 518 -5.74 6.05 23.09
C LEU A 518 -5.62 7.50 22.61
#